data_AF-A0A0U2WS33-F1
#
_entry.id   AF-A0A0U2WS33-F1
#
_cell.length_a   1.000
_cell.length_b   1.000
_cell.length_c   1.000
_cell.angle_alpha   90.00
_cell.angle_beta   90.00
_cell.angle_gamma   90.00
#
_symmetry.space_group_name_H-M   'P 1'
#
loop_
_entity.id
_entity.type
_entity.pdbx_description
1 polymer ?
#
loop_
_entity_poly.entity_id
_entity_poly.type
_entity_poly.pdbx_seq_one_letter_code
_entity_poly.pdbx_strand_id
1 'polypeptide(L)'
;MTATAENNLGDVSSATPFKTPADPTVFVATPIIDSVIGNSMTSYTVKGIATSGNDVVIENGGGEVLGSGEANDSGAFVIEIPIGFTQPKELLSAIAKDKEGNRSEPAKFKLPADSGDGNGNGNGTGNGSGNGSNLGNNGSSGLKNLSSSQKNLPNNGEIFSNWGVLGAFAFFTFKRTNKKEDE
;
A
#
# COMPACT_ATOMS: atom_id res chain seq x y z
N MET A 1 29.33 17.12 -37.59
CA MET A 1 29.16 18.59 -37.48
C MET A 1 30.48 19.18 -37.01
N THR A 2 30.73 20.46 -37.26
CA THR A 2 31.95 21.15 -36.82
C THR A 2 31.58 22.49 -36.21
N ALA A 3 32.26 22.88 -35.13
CA ALA A 3 32.11 24.20 -34.51
C ALA A 3 33.33 25.07 -34.81
N THR A 4 33.08 26.33 -35.16
CA THR A 4 34.09 27.38 -35.32
C THR A 4 33.64 28.61 -34.53
N ALA A 5 34.58 29.31 -33.90
CA ALA A 5 34.31 30.57 -33.22
C ALA A 5 34.98 31.71 -33.99
N GLU A 6 34.31 32.86 -34.08
CA GLU A 6 34.84 34.09 -34.70
C GLU A 6 34.89 35.20 -33.63
N ASN A 7 35.98 35.95 -33.57
CA ASN A 7 36.11 37.11 -32.66
C ASN A 7 35.59 38.40 -33.34
N ASN A 8 35.54 39.51 -32.58
CA ASN A 8 35.05 40.81 -33.10
C ASN A 8 35.94 41.45 -34.19
N LEU A 9 37.10 40.86 -34.48
CA LEU A 9 38.05 41.29 -35.52
C LEU A 9 37.99 40.41 -36.77
N GLY A 10 37.18 39.34 -36.76
CA GLY A 10 37.00 38.42 -37.88
C GLY A 10 37.93 37.20 -37.90
N ASP A 11 38.73 36.98 -36.84
CA ASP A 11 39.58 35.78 -36.77
C ASP A 11 38.75 34.55 -36.41
N VAL A 12 38.85 33.50 -37.23
CA VAL A 12 38.11 32.24 -37.05
C VAL A 12 39.01 31.14 -36.47
N SER A 13 38.50 30.42 -35.47
CA SER A 13 39.19 29.26 -34.87
C SER A 13 39.33 28.09 -35.84
N SER A 14 40.22 27.14 -35.50
CA SER A 14 40.18 25.83 -36.16
C SER A 14 38.84 25.14 -35.91
N ALA A 15 38.34 24.43 -36.93
CA ALA A 15 37.09 23.70 -36.86
C ALA A 15 37.23 22.50 -35.90
N THR A 16 36.37 22.42 -34.90
CA THR A 16 36.34 21.31 -33.95
C THR A 16 35.22 20.34 -34.34
N PRO A 17 35.51 19.10 -34.74
CA PRO A 17 34.48 18.12 -35.10
C PRO A 17 33.74 17.63 -33.86
N PHE A 18 32.43 17.48 -33.99
CA PHE A 18 31.59 16.80 -33.03
C PHE A 18 30.53 15.97 -33.74
N LYS A 19 30.06 14.93 -33.03
CA LYS A 19 29.00 14.03 -33.49
C LYS A 19 28.01 13.87 -32.35
N THR A 20 26.73 14.00 -32.65
CA THR A 20 25.68 13.59 -31.72
C THR A 20 25.69 12.05 -31.62
N PRO A 21 25.47 11.48 -30.42
CA PRO A 21 25.19 10.06 -30.29
C PRO A 21 24.07 9.64 -31.24
N ALA A 22 24.14 8.40 -31.75
CA ALA A 22 23.02 7.84 -32.51
C ALA A 22 21.87 7.54 -31.55
N ASP A 23 20.63 7.62 -32.04
CA ASP A 23 19.46 7.20 -31.28
C ASP A 23 19.51 5.67 -31.05
N PRO A 24 19.01 5.18 -29.89
CA PRO A 24 18.91 3.75 -29.64
C PRO A 24 18.00 3.11 -30.69
N THR A 25 18.52 2.10 -31.40
CA THR A 25 17.78 1.40 -32.47
C THR A 25 16.96 0.21 -31.97
N VAL A 26 17.00 -0.07 -30.66
CA VAL A 26 16.26 -1.17 -30.05
C VAL A 26 15.20 -0.59 -29.12
N PHE A 27 13.94 -0.91 -29.42
CA PHE A 27 12.79 -0.45 -28.67
C PHE A 27 12.01 -1.65 -28.14
N VAL A 28 11.89 -1.73 -26.82
CA VAL A 28 11.02 -2.69 -26.14
C VAL A 28 9.83 -1.93 -25.59
N ALA A 29 8.63 -2.34 -25.98
CA ALA A 29 7.40 -1.69 -25.54
C ALA A 29 7.25 -1.79 -24.01
N THR A 30 6.88 -0.68 -23.38
CA THR A 30 6.57 -0.60 -21.96
C THR A 30 5.37 -1.48 -21.62
N PRO A 31 5.43 -2.32 -20.57
CA PRO A 31 4.30 -3.15 -20.17
C PRO A 31 3.14 -2.29 -19.64
N ILE A 32 1.91 -2.77 -19.81
CA ILE A 32 0.69 -2.15 -19.33
C ILE A 32 0.18 -2.99 -18.15
N ILE A 33 -0.13 -2.34 -17.02
CA ILE A 33 -0.70 -2.99 -15.84
C ILE A 33 -2.22 -2.83 -15.87
N ASP A 34 -2.95 -3.95 -15.88
CA ASP A 34 -4.41 -3.96 -15.91
C ASP A 34 -5.00 -3.97 -14.51
N SER A 35 -4.48 -4.84 -13.65
CA SER A 35 -4.99 -4.97 -12.27
C SER A 35 -3.93 -5.50 -11.33
N VAL A 36 -4.02 -5.06 -10.08
CA VAL A 36 -3.25 -5.59 -8.97
C VAL A 36 -4.22 -5.92 -7.85
N ILE A 37 -4.21 -7.18 -7.44
CA ILE A 37 -5.08 -7.72 -6.39
C ILE A 37 -4.23 -8.39 -5.30
N GLY A 38 -4.81 -8.58 -4.12
CA GLY A 38 -4.13 -9.23 -2.99
C GLY A 38 -3.89 -8.29 -1.82
N ASN A 39 -3.07 -8.75 -0.86
CA ASN A 39 -2.74 -8.05 0.37
C ASN A 39 -1.43 -8.59 0.96
N SER A 40 -0.84 -7.84 1.91
CA SER A 40 0.45 -8.16 2.52
C SER A 40 0.48 -9.47 3.30
N MET A 41 -0.69 -10.01 3.70
CA MET A 41 -0.81 -11.25 4.47
C MET A 41 -0.92 -12.51 3.60
N THR A 42 -1.19 -12.37 2.30
CA THR A 42 -1.46 -13.51 1.39
C THR A 42 -0.47 -13.57 0.24
N SER A 43 -0.55 -12.61 -0.67
CA SER A 43 0.37 -12.31 -1.77
C SER A 43 -0.22 -11.15 -2.57
N TYR A 44 0.55 -10.58 -3.50
CA TYR A 44 0.00 -9.69 -4.52
C TYR A 44 0.07 -10.35 -5.88
N THR A 45 -1.02 -10.30 -6.65
CA THR A 45 -1.06 -10.75 -8.03
C THR A 45 -1.16 -9.55 -8.96
N VAL A 46 -0.18 -9.41 -9.85
CA VAL A 46 -0.11 -8.36 -10.87
C VAL A 46 -0.47 -8.97 -12.22
N LYS A 47 -1.44 -8.36 -12.90
CA LYS A 47 -1.87 -8.76 -14.25
C LYS A 47 -1.69 -7.60 -15.20
N GLY A 48 -1.27 -7.91 -16.42
CA GLY A 48 -1.08 -6.90 -17.45
C GLY A 48 -0.75 -7.49 -18.82
N ILE A 49 -0.37 -6.59 -19.72
CA ILE A 49 0.00 -6.88 -21.11
C ILE A 49 1.43 -6.41 -21.37
N ALA A 50 2.23 -7.22 -22.04
CA ALA A 50 3.53 -6.88 -22.60
C ALA A 50 3.66 -7.49 -24.01
N THR A 51 4.76 -7.21 -24.71
CA THR A 51 5.04 -7.88 -25.98
C THR A 51 5.14 -9.39 -25.77
N SER A 52 4.46 -10.18 -26.59
CA SER A 52 4.46 -11.64 -26.53
C SER A 52 5.88 -12.21 -26.50
N GLY A 53 6.14 -13.14 -25.58
CA GLY A 53 7.44 -13.81 -25.43
C GLY A 53 8.56 -12.94 -24.85
N ASN A 54 8.23 -11.76 -24.33
CA ASN A 54 9.12 -10.96 -23.50
C ASN A 54 8.95 -11.32 -22.02
N ASP A 55 10.04 -11.22 -21.26
CA ASP A 55 10.03 -11.38 -19.82
C ASP A 55 9.64 -10.08 -19.14
N VAL A 56 8.66 -10.11 -18.23
CA VAL A 56 8.29 -8.98 -17.40
C VAL A 56 8.88 -9.18 -16.01
N VAL A 57 9.61 -8.17 -15.54
CA VAL A 57 10.25 -8.14 -14.22
C VAL A 57 9.61 -7.02 -13.40
N ILE A 58 9.23 -7.34 -12.17
CA ILE A 58 8.71 -6.37 -11.20
C ILE A 58 9.83 -6.01 -10.23
N GLU A 59 10.12 -4.71 -10.11
CA GLU A 59 11.17 -4.17 -9.27
C GLU A 59 10.64 -3.12 -8.29
N ASN A 60 11.25 -3.02 -7.12
CA ASN A 60 11.01 -1.94 -6.16
C ASN A 60 11.80 -0.67 -6.51
N GLY A 61 11.61 0.40 -5.75
CA GLY A 61 12.35 1.66 -5.95
C GLY A 61 13.87 1.55 -5.77
N GLY A 62 14.37 0.47 -5.15
CA GLY A 62 15.78 0.14 -5.00
C GLY A 62 16.36 -0.73 -6.13
N GLY A 63 15.54 -1.16 -7.10
CA GLY A 63 15.95 -2.05 -8.18
C GLY A 63 16.03 -3.53 -7.79
N GLU A 64 15.47 -3.92 -6.65
CA GLU A 64 15.35 -5.32 -6.25
C GLU A 64 14.19 -5.98 -6.98
N VAL A 65 14.43 -7.17 -7.53
CA VAL A 65 13.43 -7.96 -8.25
C VAL A 65 12.51 -8.65 -7.26
N LEU A 66 11.22 -8.30 -7.31
CA LEU A 66 10.18 -8.87 -6.45
C LEU A 66 9.45 -10.05 -7.09
N GLY A 67 9.50 -10.15 -8.43
CA GLY A 67 8.87 -11.21 -9.20
C GLY A 67 9.15 -11.06 -10.69
N SER A 68 8.95 -12.15 -11.44
CA SER A 68 9.14 -12.19 -12.89
C SER A 68 8.17 -13.16 -13.55
N GLY A 69 7.80 -12.90 -14.80
CA GLY A 69 7.00 -13.82 -15.61
C GLY A 69 7.04 -13.48 -17.09
N GLU A 70 6.98 -14.50 -17.94
CA GLU A 70 6.93 -14.34 -19.40
C GLU A 70 5.52 -13.97 -19.86
N ALA A 71 5.42 -13.03 -20.80
CA ALA A 71 4.17 -12.73 -21.48
C ALA A 71 3.83 -13.83 -22.48
N ASN A 72 2.60 -14.35 -22.41
CA ASN A 72 2.14 -15.41 -23.30
C ASN A 72 1.95 -14.93 -24.76
N ASP A 73 1.50 -15.81 -25.65
CA ASP A 73 1.26 -15.51 -27.08
C ASP A 73 0.30 -14.34 -27.34
N SER A 74 -0.58 -14.03 -26.39
CA SER A 74 -1.50 -12.89 -26.46
C SER A 74 -0.92 -11.60 -25.83
N GLY A 75 0.30 -11.68 -25.29
CA GLY A 75 0.95 -10.61 -24.53
C GLY A 75 0.53 -10.53 -23.06
N ALA A 76 -0.41 -11.35 -22.60
CA ALA A 76 -0.86 -11.31 -21.21
C ALA A 76 0.14 -11.98 -20.26
N PHE A 77 0.36 -11.38 -19.09
CA PHE A 77 1.17 -11.95 -18.02
C PHE A 77 0.45 -11.89 -16.67
N VAL A 78 0.83 -12.82 -15.79
CA VAL A 78 0.39 -12.89 -14.40
C VAL A 78 1.63 -13.15 -13.54
N ILE A 79 1.94 -12.23 -12.63
CA ILE A 79 3.08 -12.35 -11.73
C ILE A 79 2.57 -12.31 -10.30
N GLU A 80 3.01 -13.28 -9.49
CA GLU A 80 2.73 -13.32 -8.06
C GLU A 80 3.95 -12.82 -7.28
N ILE A 81 3.70 -11.87 -6.38
CA ILE A 81 4.69 -11.32 -5.45
C ILE A 81 4.43 -11.97 -4.08
N PRO A 82 5.39 -12.76 -3.56
CA PRO A 82 5.24 -13.43 -2.28
C PRO A 82 5.23 -12.47 -1.08
N ILE A 83 4.72 -12.96 0.05
CA ILE A 83 4.65 -12.21 1.31
C ILE A 83 6.03 -11.74 1.79
N GLY A 84 6.08 -10.54 2.38
CA GLY A 84 7.29 -10.00 3.00
C GLY A 84 8.26 -9.30 2.05
N PHE A 85 8.03 -9.35 0.73
CA PHE A 85 8.86 -8.66 -0.27
C PHE A 85 8.43 -7.21 -0.53
N THR A 86 7.24 -6.80 -0.07
CA THR A 86 6.68 -5.49 -0.37
C THR A 86 5.68 -5.06 0.71
N GLN A 87 5.37 -3.76 0.75
CA GLN A 87 4.44 -3.13 1.68
C GLN A 87 3.14 -2.67 0.97
N PRO A 88 2.00 -2.62 1.69
CA PRO A 88 0.77 -2.07 1.13
C PRO A 88 0.98 -0.62 0.66
N LYS A 89 0.35 -0.25 -0.46
CA LYS A 89 0.46 1.07 -1.11
C LYS A 89 1.86 1.44 -1.63
N GLU A 90 2.80 0.49 -1.65
CA GLU A 90 4.13 0.71 -2.22
C GLU A 90 4.05 0.96 -3.74
N LEU A 91 4.93 1.82 -4.24
CA LEU A 91 5.08 2.12 -5.67
C LEU A 91 6.14 1.19 -6.26
N LEU A 92 5.72 0.36 -7.21
CA LEU A 92 6.58 -0.60 -7.90
C LEU A 92 6.68 -0.27 -9.39
N SER A 93 7.64 -0.91 -10.07
CA SER A 93 7.85 -0.76 -11.51
C SER A 93 7.84 -2.12 -12.19
N ALA A 94 7.15 -2.25 -13.32
CA ALA A 94 7.25 -3.40 -14.21
C ALA A 94 8.07 -3.03 -15.44
N ILE A 95 9.01 -3.90 -15.82
CA ILE A 95 9.93 -3.69 -16.94
C ILE A 95 9.87 -4.92 -17.83
N ALA A 96 9.61 -4.73 -19.13
CA ALA A 96 9.68 -5.80 -20.10
C ALA A 96 11.11 -5.93 -20.63
N LYS A 97 11.53 -7.17 -20.86
CA LYS A 97 12.85 -7.54 -21.38
C LYS A 97 12.67 -8.47 -22.58
N ASP A 98 13.29 -8.14 -23.71
CA ASP A 98 13.30 -9.04 -24.88
C ASP A 98 14.31 -10.18 -24.71
N LYS A 99 14.31 -11.13 -25.66
CA LYS A 99 15.20 -12.30 -25.63
C LYS A 99 16.68 -11.91 -25.77
N GLU A 100 16.94 -10.77 -26.38
CA GLU A 100 18.24 -10.18 -26.60
C GLU A 100 18.76 -9.40 -25.37
N GLY A 101 17.88 -9.18 -24.39
CA GLY A 101 18.18 -8.57 -23.10
C GLY A 101 17.98 -7.06 -23.00
N ASN A 102 17.40 -6.43 -24.02
CA ASN A 102 17.04 -5.01 -24.00
C ASN A 102 15.82 -4.81 -23.09
N ARG A 103 15.77 -3.65 -22.43
CA ARG A 103 14.74 -3.32 -21.42
C ARG A 103 13.84 -2.21 -21.92
N SER A 104 12.56 -2.28 -21.58
CA SER A 104 11.60 -1.20 -21.78
C SER A 104 11.80 -0.06 -20.77
N GLU A 105 11.05 1.03 -20.96
CA GLU A 105 10.83 1.97 -19.86
C GLU A 105 10.04 1.29 -18.72
N PRO A 106 10.17 1.76 -17.46
CA PRO A 106 9.45 1.20 -16.32
C PRO A 106 7.98 1.66 -16.27
N ALA A 107 7.06 0.70 -16.20
CA ALA A 107 5.65 0.94 -15.95
C ALA A 107 5.39 0.99 -14.44
N LYS A 108 5.06 2.19 -13.92
CA LYS A 108 4.85 2.40 -12.49
C LYS A 108 3.43 2.07 -12.06
N PHE A 109 3.27 1.33 -10.96
CA PHE A 109 1.97 0.99 -10.39
C PHE A 109 2.04 0.93 -8.86
N LYS A 110 0.88 1.03 -8.19
CA LYS A 110 0.77 0.94 -6.73
C LYS A 110 0.08 -0.35 -6.31
N LEU A 111 0.56 -0.94 -5.23
CA LEU A 111 -0.13 -2.06 -4.60
C LEU A 111 -1.42 -1.62 -3.88
N PRO A 112 -2.44 -2.48 -3.81
CA PRO A 112 -3.63 -2.20 -3.01
C PRO A 112 -3.30 -2.14 -1.51
N ALA A 113 -4.18 -1.48 -0.76
CA ALA A 113 -4.14 -1.44 0.69
C ALA A 113 -4.62 -2.77 1.29
N ASP A 114 -4.21 -3.06 2.52
CA ASP A 114 -4.72 -4.24 3.22
C ASP A 114 -6.16 -4.03 3.71
N SER A 115 -6.91 -5.13 3.80
CA SER A 115 -8.30 -5.12 4.27
C SER A 115 -8.33 -4.79 5.76
N GLY A 116 -8.47 -3.50 6.08
CA GLY A 116 -8.37 -2.93 7.43
C GLY A 116 -7.77 -1.52 7.42
N ASP A 117 -6.96 -1.23 6.41
CA ASP A 117 -6.35 0.07 6.18
C ASP A 117 -7.28 0.93 5.31
N GLY A 118 -8.44 1.29 5.87
CA GLY A 118 -9.52 2.02 5.21
C GLY A 118 -9.04 3.11 4.26
N ASN A 119 -9.02 2.79 2.97
CA ASN A 119 -9.13 3.77 1.89
C ASN A 119 -10.37 3.39 1.09
N GLY A 120 -11.51 3.94 1.49
CA GLY A 120 -12.79 3.71 0.85
C GLY A 120 -12.79 4.24 -0.58
N ASN A 121 -12.58 3.35 -1.54
CA ASN A 121 -13.00 3.55 -2.91
C ASN A 121 -13.55 2.24 -3.45
N GLY A 122 -14.79 1.95 -3.07
CA GLY A 122 -15.54 0.77 -3.49
C GLY A 122 -17.02 1.10 -3.49
N ASN A 123 -17.50 1.48 -4.67
CA ASN A 123 -18.90 1.54 -5.06
C ASN A 123 -19.58 0.17 -4.82
N GLY A 124 -20.12 -0.03 -3.62
CA GLY A 124 -20.91 -1.20 -3.23
C GLY A 124 -22.38 -0.84 -3.19
N THR A 125 -23.10 -1.19 -4.25
CA THR A 125 -24.57 -1.16 -4.30
C THR A 125 -25.12 -2.46 -3.70
N GLY A 126 -25.80 -2.37 -2.53
CA GLY A 126 -26.62 -3.42 -1.89
C GLY A 126 -25.83 -4.49 -1.11
N ASN A 127 -26.24 -5.00 0.05
CA ASN A 127 -27.56 -5.17 0.65
C ASN A 127 -27.42 -5.16 2.20
N GLY A 128 -28.36 -4.51 2.89
CA GLY A 128 -28.32 -4.30 4.33
C GLY A 128 -28.65 -5.53 5.16
N SER A 129 -27.89 -5.72 6.23
CA SER A 129 -28.35 -6.36 7.46
C SER A 129 -27.90 -5.44 8.60
N GLY A 130 -28.82 -4.59 9.06
CA GLY A 130 -28.56 -3.61 10.09
C GLY A 130 -28.29 -4.26 11.45
N ASN A 131 -27.28 -3.75 12.15
CA ASN A 131 -27.32 -3.65 13.61
C ASN A 131 -26.86 -2.23 13.98
N GLY A 132 -27.82 -1.37 14.28
CA GLY A 132 -27.58 0.03 14.60
C GLY A 132 -26.87 0.17 15.94
N SER A 133 -25.63 0.66 15.90
CA SER A 133 -24.96 1.24 17.08
C SER A 133 -24.71 2.71 16.79
N ASN A 134 -25.78 3.50 16.91
CA ASN A 134 -25.71 4.94 17.03
C ASN A 134 -25.37 5.26 18.49
N LEU A 135 -24.12 5.59 18.78
CA LEU A 135 -23.77 6.30 20.01
C LEU A 135 -22.89 7.49 19.63
N GLY A 136 -23.58 8.60 19.38
CA GLY A 136 -23.01 9.87 19.00
C GLY A 136 -22.06 10.44 20.06
N ASN A 137 -21.07 11.16 19.55
CA ASN A 137 -20.33 12.18 20.26
C ASN A 137 -21.29 13.07 21.07
N ASN A 138 -21.13 13.15 22.38
CA ASN A 138 -21.71 14.23 23.16
C ASN A 138 -20.60 15.13 23.70
N GLY A 139 -20.12 16.01 22.81
CA GLY A 139 -19.52 17.26 23.23
C GLY A 139 -20.64 18.23 23.57
N SER A 140 -20.71 18.60 24.85
CA SER A 140 -21.15 19.89 25.37
C SER A 140 -22.64 20.29 25.26
N SER A 141 -23.15 20.68 26.44
CA SER A 141 -24.23 21.64 26.71
C SER A 141 -25.69 21.16 26.61
N GLY A 142 -26.39 21.14 27.76
CA GLY A 142 -27.86 21.01 27.77
C GLY A 142 -28.52 20.50 29.05
N LEU A 143 -28.29 21.19 30.16
CA LEU A 143 -29.07 21.23 31.42
C LEU A 143 -30.48 20.57 31.51
N LYS A 144 -30.63 19.78 32.61
CA LYS A 144 -31.76 19.48 33.54
C LYS A 144 -33.01 18.69 33.10
N ASN A 145 -33.34 17.67 33.90
CA ASN A 145 -34.61 17.63 34.64
C ASN A 145 -34.50 16.71 35.87
N LEU A 146 -34.47 17.30 37.07
CA LEU A 146 -34.63 16.60 38.34
C LEU A 146 -36.06 16.92 38.83
N SER A 147 -36.99 16.00 38.65
CA SER A 147 -38.32 16.11 39.26
C SER A 147 -38.79 14.73 39.73
N SER A 148 -39.06 14.71 41.02
CA SER A 148 -39.55 13.65 41.88
C SER A 148 -40.84 13.00 41.41
N SER A 149 -40.88 11.67 41.36
CA SER A 149 -42.02 10.87 41.82
C SER A 149 -41.57 9.42 42.05
N GLN A 150 -41.59 9.04 43.32
CA GLN A 150 -41.31 7.72 43.83
C GLN A 150 -42.17 6.66 43.14
N LYS A 151 -41.54 5.60 42.62
CA LYS A 151 -42.17 4.29 42.58
C LYS A 151 -41.36 3.39 43.50
N ASN A 152 -41.92 3.10 44.67
CA ASN A 152 -41.35 2.17 45.65
C ASN A 152 -41.07 0.81 45.00
N LEU A 153 -39.81 0.38 44.95
CA LEU A 153 -39.42 -1.01 44.71
C LEU A 153 -39.24 -1.69 46.08
N PRO A 154 -39.94 -2.80 46.39
CA PRO A 154 -39.55 -3.64 47.51
C PRO A 154 -38.22 -4.35 47.21
N ASN A 155 -37.38 -4.31 48.25
CA ASN A 155 -36.01 -4.76 48.39
C ASN A 155 -35.82 -6.28 48.21
N ASN A 156 -34.98 -6.68 47.25
CA ASN A 156 -34.16 -7.89 47.35
C ASN A 156 -32.88 -7.78 46.50
N GLY A 157 -31.94 -6.97 47.01
CA GLY A 157 -30.50 -7.18 46.90
C GLY A 157 -29.93 -7.35 45.50
N GLU A 158 -29.65 -6.22 44.83
CA GLU A 158 -28.36 -5.98 44.17
C GLU A 158 -28.02 -4.48 44.32
N ILE A 159 -26.78 -4.20 44.71
CA ILE A 159 -26.31 -2.91 45.20
C ILE A 159 -26.05 -2.02 43.97
N PHE A 160 -26.79 -0.92 43.82
CA PHE A 160 -26.47 0.12 42.86
C PHE A 160 -25.25 0.93 43.33
N SER A 161 -24.34 1.19 42.38
CA SER A 161 -23.15 2.02 42.55
C SER A 161 -23.48 3.46 42.95
N ASN A 162 -22.61 4.06 43.76
CA ASN A 162 -21.83 5.26 43.44
C ASN A 162 -21.52 6.07 44.71
N TRP A 163 -20.34 6.69 44.72
CA TRP A 163 -20.01 8.09 45.02
C TRP A 163 -18.59 8.10 45.60
N GLY A 164 -17.67 8.62 44.79
CA GLY A 164 -16.24 8.44 44.96
C GLY A 164 -15.63 9.19 46.14
N VAL A 165 -14.31 9.07 46.26
CA VAL A 165 -13.37 10.16 46.62
C VAL A 165 -11.97 9.57 46.80
N LEU A 166 -11.00 10.29 46.22
CA LEU A 166 -9.56 10.39 46.49
C LEU A 166 -8.84 9.20 47.17
N GLY A 167 -7.76 8.75 46.52
CA GLY A 167 -6.57 8.38 47.28
C GLY A 167 -5.66 7.32 46.68
N ALA A 168 -4.41 7.73 46.47
CA ALA A 168 -3.19 6.95 46.65
C ALA A 168 -2.85 5.82 45.65
N PHE A 169 -1.69 6.02 45.01
CA PHE A 169 -0.84 5.00 44.40
C PHE A 169 -0.68 3.75 45.29
N ALA A 170 -0.92 2.56 44.74
CA ALA A 170 -0.28 1.35 45.25
C ALA A 170 -0.21 0.19 44.22
N PHE A 171 1.02 -0.03 43.75
CA PHE A 171 1.75 -1.30 43.62
C PHE A 171 1.07 -2.55 43.02
N PHE A 172 1.61 -2.97 41.87
CA PHE A 172 1.54 -4.33 41.30
C PHE A 172 1.79 -5.42 42.36
N THR A 173 1.02 -6.51 42.32
CA THR A 173 1.35 -7.73 43.08
C THR A 173 1.21 -9.01 42.24
N PHE A 174 2.39 -9.58 41.99
CA PHE A 174 2.84 -10.98 41.98
C PHE A 174 2.19 -12.06 41.08
N LYS A 175 3.05 -12.65 40.22
CA LYS A 175 2.88 -13.94 39.53
C LYS A 175 3.14 -15.10 40.51
N ARG A 176 2.31 -16.16 40.47
CA ARG A 176 2.74 -17.50 40.92
C ARG A 176 2.57 -18.52 39.80
N THR A 177 3.70 -18.97 39.26
CA THR A 177 3.82 -20.19 38.45
C THR A 177 3.84 -21.39 39.39
N ASN A 178 3.04 -22.43 39.12
CA ASN A 178 3.32 -23.77 39.62
C ASN A 178 3.42 -24.70 38.41
N LYS A 179 4.67 -25.10 38.13
CA LYS A 179 5.04 -26.19 37.23
C LYS A 179 4.63 -27.50 37.91
N LYS A 180 3.96 -28.39 37.16
CA LYS A 180 3.73 -29.79 37.53
C LYS A 180 5.07 -30.50 37.55
N GLU A 181 5.39 -31.21 38.63
CA GLU A 181 6.25 -32.39 38.56
C GLU A 181 5.61 -33.46 39.44
N ASP A 182 5.70 -34.67 38.90
CA ASP A 182 4.90 -35.85 39.16
C ASP A 182 5.39 -36.67 40.37
N GLU A 183 4.53 -37.65 40.70
CA GLU A 183 4.71 -38.85 41.55
C GLU A 183 4.50 -38.73 43.07
#